data_AF-A0AAV9PHR2-F1
#
_entry.id   AF-A0AAV9PHR2-F1
#
_cell.length_a   1.000
_cell.length_b   1.000
_cell.length_c   1.000
_cell.angle_alpha   90.00
_cell.angle_beta   90.00
_cell.angle_gamma   90.00
#
_symmetry.space_group_name_H-M   'P 1'
#
loop_
_entity.id
_entity.type
_entity.pdbx_description
1 polymer ?
#
loop_
_entity_poly.entity_id
_entity_poly.type
_entity_poly.pdbx_seq_one_letter_code
_entity_poly.pdbx_strand_id
1 'polypeptide(L)'
;MSLAHNGIIRGLNSIYLQAPHLPKDQTIIRDFLIYCQCWCESMHHHHDAEEEEFFPSIESITDVKGLMQRNVDQHAAFTPSFEAFQAYANTCKPADYDAQKLTSLVEAFAEPLTLHLREEIDTLRALDKYDSEKIRAAYKRFEKMLMNTDNQRIAPLVFGTADRAFEGGMHDFPSVPGFVPYIINYVFARKYHGAWRFNPCTAWRDRRELAFVG
;
A
#
# COMPACT_ATOMS: atom_id res chain seq x y z
N MET A 1 5.57 9.99 -2.56
CA MET A 1 6.28 8.75 -2.21
C MET A 1 6.22 8.44 -0.73
N SER A 2 6.88 9.20 0.16
CA SER A 2 6.93 8.88 1.60
C SER A 2 5.57 8.67 2.27
N LEU A 3 4.55 9.47 1.93
CA LEU A 3 3.20 9.34 2.50
C LEU A 3 2.48 8.08 1.99
N ALA A 4 2.70 7.68 0.73
CA ALA A 4 2.19 6.42 0.19
C ALA A 4 2.88 5.23 0.88
N HIS A 5 4.21 5.29 1.03
CA HIS A 5 5.00 4.26 1.73
C HIS A 5 4.58 4.11 3.20
N ASN A 6 4.25 5.22 3.86
CA ASN A 6 3.69 5.18 5.21
C ASN A 6 2.36 4.42 5.23
N GLY A 7 1.46 4.69 4.28
CA GLY A 7 0.19 3.96 4.13
C GLY A 7 0.41 2.45 3.89
N ILE A 8 1.36 2.10 3.02
CA ILE A 8 1.77 0.72 2.75
C ILE A 8 2.18 0.00 4.04
N ILE A 9 3.11 0.60 4.80
CA ILE A 9 3.63 0.05 6.06
C ILE A 9 2.51 -0.05 7.10
N ARG A 10 1.63 0.95 7.19
CA ARG A 10 0.48 0.92 8.12
C ARG A 10 -0.52 -0.19 7.77
N GLY A 11 -0.76 -0.44 6.48
CA GLY A 11 -1.55 -1.58 6.01
C GLY A 11 -0.91 -2.91 6.39
N LEU A 12 0.40 -3.06 6.18
CA LEU A 12 1.13 -4.28 6.53
C LEU A 12 1.13 -4.53 8.04
N ASN A 13 1.35 -3.49 8.84
CA ASN A 13 1.27 -3.57 10.29
C ASN A 13 -0.13 -3.97 10.77
N SER A 14 -1.18 -3.41 10.14
CA SER A 14 -2.56 -3.80 10.43
C SER A 14 -2.82 -5.29 10.16
N ILE A 15 -2.29 -5.83 9.06
CA ILE A 15 -2.37 -7.27 8.73
C ILE A 15 -1.63 -8.08 9.80
N TYR A 16 -0.36 -7.75 10.05
CA TYR A 16 0.52 -8.51 10.95
C TYR A 16 -0.02 -8.53 12.38
N LEU A 17 -0.47 -7.39 12.90
CA LEU A 17 -0.94 -7.28 14.28
C LEU A 17 -2.29 -7.97 14.50
N GLN A 18 -3.19 -7.97 13.50
CA GLN A 18 -4.53 -8.53 13.70
C GLN A 18 -4.63 -10.02 13.38
N ALA A 19 -3.75 -10.55 12.54
CA ALA A 19 -3.77 -11.96 12.10
C ALA A 19 -3.86 -12.98 13.26
N PRO A 20 -3.09 -12.86 14.37
CA PRO A 20 -3.12 -13.83 15.47
C PRO A 20 -4.39 -13.74 16.33
N HIS A 21 -5.14 -12.66 16.24
CA HIS A 21 -6.23 -12.32 17.17
C HIS A 21 -7.62 -12.40 16.53
N LEU A 22 -7.72 -12.89 15.29
CA LEU A 22 -9.01 -13.04 14.64
C LEU A 22 -9.88 -14.06 15.38
N PRO A 23 -11.17 -13.76 15.62
CA PRO A 23 -12.10 -14.75 16.15
C PRO A 23 -12.26 -15.91 15.16
N LYS A 24 -12.67 -17.08 15.66
CA LYS A 24 -13.03 -18.25 14.85
C LYS A 24 -14.39 -18.06 14.15
N ASP A 25 -14.53 -16.96 13.43
CA ASP A 25 -15.68 -16.57 12.63
C ASP A 25 -15.28 -16.53 11.15
N GLN A 26 -15.90 -17.38 10.34
CA GLN A 26 -15.55 -17.52 8.92
C GLN A 26 -15.85 -16.25 8.10
N THR A 27 -16.82 -15.44 8.51
CA THR A 27 -17.14 -14.17 7.84
C THR A 27 -16.03 -13.16 8.10
N ILE A 28 -15.58 -13.04 9.35
CA ILE A 28 -14.49 -12.14 9.74
C ILE A 28 -13.19 -12.55 9.05
N ILE A 29 -12.87 -13.85 9.04
CA ILE A 29 -11.67 -14.37 8.37
C ILE A 29 -11.73 -14.13 6.86
N ARG A 30 -12.87 -14.37 6.21
CA ARG A 30 -13.05 -14.07 4.78
C ARG A 30 -12.79 -12.59 4.49
N ASP A 31 -13.36 -11.70 5.29
CA ASP A 31 -13.21 -10.27 5.13
C ASP A 31 -11.74 -9.84 5.37
N PHE A 32 -11.01 -10.51 6.27
CA PHE A 32 -9.58 -10.30 6.49
C PHE A 32 -8.75 -10.73 5.29
N LEU A 33 -9.04 -11.91 4.70
CA LEU A 33 -8.37 -12.36 3.49
C LEU A 33 -8.61 -11.38 2.33
N ILE A 34 -9.83 -10.85 2.18
CA ILE A 34 -10.12 -9.78 1.21
C ILE A 34 -9.30 -8.52 1.49
N TYR A 35 -9.13 -8.13 2.77
CA TYR A 35 -8.28 -7.01 3.15
C TYR A 35 -6.82 -7.22 2.70
N CYS A 36 -6.25 -8.40 2.96
CA CYS A 36 -4.91 -8.77 2.50
C CYS A 36 -4.80 -8.72 0.97
N GLN A 37 -5.80 -9.22 0.24
CA GLN A 37 -5.82 -9.15 -1.22
C GLN A 37 -5.79 -7.70 -1.73
N CYS A 38 -6.62 -6.82 -1.15
CA CYS A 38 -6.64 -5.41 -1.53
C CYS A 38 -5.30 -4.73 -1.26
N TRP A 39 -4.61 -5.10 -0.16
CA TRP A 39 -3.26 -4.63 0.12
C TRP A 39 -2.25 -5.11 -0.93
N CYS A 40 -2.28 -6.39 -1.30
CA CYS A 40 -1.42 -6.91 -2.37
C CYS A 40 -1.67 -6.22 -3.72
N GLU A 41 -2.94 -6.02 -4.10
CA GLU A 41 -3.31 -5.32 -5.33
C GLU A 41 -2.81 -3.87 -5.34
N SER A 42 -2.91 -3.17 -4.20
CA SER A 42 -2.38 -1.82 -4.06
C SER A 42 -0.86 -1.78 -4.18
N MET A 43 -0.15 -2.79 -3.68
CA MET A 43 1.32 -2.89 -3.77
C MET A 43 1.79 -3.14 -5.20
N HIS A 44 1.16 -4.09 -5.90
CA HIS A 44 1.46 -4.33 -7.32
C HIS A 44 1.19 -3.08 -8.14
N HIS A 45 0.02 -2.46 -7.98
CA HIS A 45 -0.32 -1.23 -8.70
C HIS A 45 0.67 -0.09 -8.45
N HIS A 46 1.23 0.00 -7.23
CA HIS A 46 2.23 0.99 -6.87
C HIS A 46 3.57 0.73 -7.58
N HIS A 47 4.15 -0.46 -7.43
CA HIS A 47 5.45 -0.80 -8.02
C HIS A 47 5.40 -0.93 -9.55
N ASP A 48 4.31 -1.46 -10.12
CA ASP A 48 4.13 -1.54 -11.58
C ASP A 48 4.14 -0.13 -12.19
N ALA A 49 3.43 0.82 -11.57
CA ALA A 49 3.42 2.21 -12.04
C ALA A 49 4.80 2.88 -11.90
N GLU A 50 5.62 2.47 -10.93
CA GLU A 50 6.99 2.93 -10.82
C GLU A 50 7.86 2.41 -11.97
N GLU A 51 7.84 1.11 -12.22
CA GLU A 51 8.67 0.48 -13.25
C GLU A 51 8.22 0.77 -14.68
N GLU A 52 6.90 0.96 -14.92
CA GLU A 52 6.36 1.24 -16.25
C GLU A 52 6.47 2.71 -16.66
N GLU A 53 6.41 3.66 -15.71
CA GLU A 53 6.34 5.09 -16.01
C GLU A 53 7.37 5.92 -15.23
N PHE A 54 7.43 5.79 -13.91
CA PHE A 54 8.19 6.75 -13.10
C PHE A 54 9.69 6.56 -13.24
N PHE A 55 10.21 5.35 -13.04
CA PHE A 55 11.64 5.05 -13.13
C PHE A 55 12.18 5.30 -14.55
N PRO A 56 11.53 4.84 -15.64
CA PRO A 56 11.96 5.19 -16.99
C PRO A 56 11.95 6.70 -17.26
N SER A 57 10.95 7.43 -16.75
CA SER A 57 10.90 8.89 -16.86
C SER A 57 12.10 9.56 -16.17
N ILE A 58 12.49 9.09 -14.99
CA ILE A 58 13.66 9.61 -14.28
C ILE A 58 14.93 9.39 -15.10
N GLU A 59 15.16 8.19 -15.63
CA GLU A 59 16.34 7.91 -16.46
C GLU A 59 16.37 8.78 -17.72
N SER A 60 15.22 8.98 -18.37
CA SER A 60 15.12 9.85 -19.55
C SER A 60 15.37 11.33 -19.23
N ILE A 61 14.92 11.83 -18.09
CA ILE A 61 15.13 13.23 -17.68
C ILE A 61 16.58 13.50 -17.29
N THR A 62 17.21 12.53 -16.63
CA THR A 62 18.57 12.65 -16.12
C THR A 62 19.64 12.29 -17.14
N ASP A 63 19.27 11.58 -18.22
CA ASP A 63 20.16 10.96 -19.19
C ASP A 63 21.18 10.00 -18.54
N VAL A 64 20.79 9.37 -17.42
CA VAL A 64 21.60 8.39 -16.70
C VAL A 64 20.90 7.04 -16.73
N LYS A 65 21.39 6.15 -17.59
CA LYS A 65 20.90 4.78 -17.70
C LYS A 65 21.19 3.99 -16.42
N GLY A 66 20.19 3.26 -15.93
CA GLY A 66 20.30 2.43 -14.73
C GLY A 66 20.33 3.22 -13.43
N LEU A 67 19.99 4.52 -13.45
CA LEU A 67 19.90 5.33 -12.24
C LEU A 67 18.92 4.71 -11.22
N MET A 68 17.84 4.11 -11.72
CA MET A 68 16.81 3.50 -10.87
C MET A 68 16.97 1.99 -10.72
N GLN A 69 18.02 1.39 -11.28
CA GLN A 69 18.22 -0.07 -11.27
C GLN A 69 18.24 -0.66 -9.87
N ARG A 70 18.80 0.04 -8.89
CA ARG A 70 18.78 -0.41 -7.49
C ARG A 70 17.34 -0.62 -6.98
N ASN A 71 16.41 0.27 -7.32
CA ASN A 71 15.02 0.15 -6.87
C ASN A 71 14.33 -1.03 -7.55
N VAL A 72 14.58 -1.23 -8.84
CA VAL A 72 14.11 -2.40 -9.61
C VAL A 72 14.65 -3.71 -9.03
N ASP A 73 15.95 -3.78 -8.72
CA ASP A 73 16.57 -4.96 -8.11
C ASP A 73 15.97 -5.25 -6.73
N GLN A 74 15.60 -4.19 -5.98
CA GLN A 74 14.95 -4.30 -4.69
C GLN A 74 13.50 -4.78 -4.79
N HIS A 75 12.75 -4.35 -5.80
CA HIS A 75 11.44 -4.94 -6.11
C HIS A 75 11.58 -6.44 -6.34
N ALA A 76 12.46 -6.83 -7.27
CA ALA A 76 12.72 -8.22 -7.60
C ALA A 76 13.14 -9.07 -6.38
N ALA A 77 13.84 -8.48 -5.41
CA ALA A 77 14.30 -9.18 -4.21
C ALA A 77 13.16 -9.65 -3.29
N PHE A 78 12.06 -8.90 -3.15
CA PHE A 78 10.93 -9.30 -2.30
C PHE A 78 9.78 -9.95 -3.07
N THR A 79 9.69 -9.76 -4.40
CA THR A 79 8.59 -10.25 -5.23
C THR A 79 8.24 -11.73 -5.00
N PRO A 80 9.20 -12.69 -4.98
CA PRO A 80 8.83 -14.11 -4.83
C PRO A 80 8.11 -14.42 -3.51
N SER A 81 8.59 -13.85 -2.40
CA SER A 81 7.97 -14.03 -1.07
C SER A 81 6.64 -13.28 -0.97
N PHE A 82 6.54 -12.10 -1.59
CA PHE A 82 5.30 -11.34 -1.67
C PHE A 82 4.22 -12.07 -2.49
N GLU A 83 4.57 -12.68 -3.61
CA GLU A 83 3.67 -13.50 -4.42
C GLU A 83 3.16 -14.73 -3.64
N ALA A 84 4.00 -15.35 -2.80
CA ALA A 84 3.57 -16.44 -1.93
C ALA A 84 2.50 -15.99 -0.91
N PHE A 85 2.66 -14.79 -0.33
CA PHE A 85 1.65 -14.18 0.54
C PHE A 85 0.36 -13.90 -0.22
N GLN A 86 0.46 -13.29 -1.41
CA GLN A 86 -0.71 -13.01 -2.25
C GLN A 86 -1.45 -14.29 -2.67
N ALA A 87 -0.72 -15.34 -3.05
CA ALA A 87 -1.29 -16.64 -3.39
C ALA A 87 -2.08 -17.23 -2.22
N TYR A 88 -1.53 -17.15 -0.99
CA TYR A 88 -2.26 -17.56 0.21
C TYR A 88 -3.53 -16.72 0.40
N ALA A 89 -3.43 -15.39 0.33
CA ALA A 89 -4.59 -14.50 0.48
C ALA A 89 -5.69 -14.76 -0.56
N ASN A 90 -5.33 -15.13 -1.79
CA ASN A 90 -6.25 -15.42 -2.89
C ASN A 90 -6.93 -16.80 -2.80
N THR A 91 -6.23 -17.80 -2.27
CA THR A 91 -6.66 -19.21 -2.36
C THR A 91 -7.08 -19.83 -1.03
N CYS A 92 -6.65 -19.25 0.10
CA CYS A 92 -7.02 -19.72 1.43
C CYS A 92 -8.53 -19.61 1.63
N LYS A 93 -9.17 -20.71 2.05
CA LYS A 93 -10.56 -20.69 2.50
C LYS A 93 -10.60 -20.24 3.96
N PRO A 94 -11.65 -19.54 4.41
CA PRO A 94 -11.76 -19.11 5.80
C PRO A 94 -11.65 -20.24 6.84
N ALA A 95 -12.08 -21.45 6.49
CA ALA A 95 -11.96 -22.63 7.36
C ALA A 95 -10.52 -23.15 7.50
N ASP A 96 -9.66 -22.86 6.52
CA ASP A 96 -8.26 -23.31 6.44
C ASP A 96 -7.29 -22.19 6.87
N TYR A 97 -7.81 -21.10 7.41
CA TYR A 97 -7.00 -19.97 7.86
C TYR A 97 -6.09 -20.36 9.01
N ASP A 98 -4.82 -20.01 8.87
CA ASP A 98 -3.77 -20.24 9.84
C ASP A 98 -3.02 -18.92 10.05
N ALA A 99 -3.19 -18.36 11.23
CA ALA A 99 -2.57 -17.10 11.61
C ALA A 99 -1.03 -17.18 11.60
N GLN A 100 -0.45 -18.29 12.05
CA GLN A 100 1.00 -18.49 12.07
C GLN A 100 1.53 -18.58 10.63
N LYS A 101 0.82 -19.29 9.76
CA LYS A 101 1.17 -19.38 8.34
C LYS A 101 1.15 -18.01 7.69
N LEU A 102 0.07 -17.24 7.86
CA LEU A 102 -0.02 -15.90 7.27
C LEU A 102 1.07 -14.96 7.80
N THR A 103 1.32 -14.99 9.11
CA THR A 103 2.37 -14.18 9.75
C THR A 103 3.76 -14.51 9.18
N SER A 104 4.08 -15.80 9.04
CA SER A 104 5.35 -16.24 8.44
C SER A 104 5.52 -15.81 6.98
N LEU A 105 4.42 -15.72 6.22
CA LEU A 105 4.44 -15.24 4.84
C LEU A 105 4.73 -13.73 4.78
N VAL A 106 4.20 -12.95 5.72
CA VAL A 106 4.53 -11.51 5.87
C VAL A 106 6.00 -11.33 6.24
N GLU A 107 6.51 -12.09 7.22
CA GLU A 107 7.89 -12.00 7.67
C GLU A 107 8.90 -12.29 6.55
N ALA A 108 8.55 -13.17 5.61
CA ALA A 108 9.41 -13.57 4.51
C ALA A 108 9.70 -12.45 3.48
N PHE A 109 8.94 -11.35 3.46
CA PHE A 109 9.16 -10.21 2.56
C PHE A 109 9.22 -8.86 3.28
N ALA A 110 8.84 -8.76 4.55
CA ALA A 110 8.74 -7.48 5.26
C ALA A 110 10.07 -6.72 5.33
N GLU A 111 11.18 -7.39 5.65
CA GLU A 111 12.50 -6.75 5.70
C GLU A 111 12.95 -6.19 4.34
N PRO A 112 13.01 -6.97 3.24
CA PRO A 112 13.42 -6.43 1.95
C PRO A 112 12.45 -5.38 1.40
N LEU A 113 11.14 -5.49 1.66
CA LEU A 113 10.17 -4.44 1.32
C LEU A 113 10.46 -3.15 2.09
N THR A 114 10.62 -3.21 3.41
CA THR A 114 10.88 -1.98 4.19
C THR A 114 12.24 -1.35 3.88
N LEU A 115 13.23 -2.16 3.52
CA LEU A 115 14.51 -1.68 2.99
C LEU A 115 14.30 -0.87 1.71
N HIS A 116 13.57 -1.44 0.74
CA HIS A 116 13.22 -0.77 -0.51
C HIS A 116 12.52 0.57 -0.26
N LEU A 117 11.41 0.55 0.49
CA LEU A 117 10.59 1.74 0.74
C LEU A 117 11.36 2.88 1.41
N ARG A 118 12.44 2.57 2.15
CA ARG A 118 13.33 3.55 2.79
C ARG A 118 14.37 4.07 1.80
N GLU A 119 15.09 3.18 1.13
CA GLU A 119 16.23 3.55 0.28
C GLU A 119 15.81 4.20 -1.04
N GLU A 120 14.60 3.91 -1.51
CA GLU A 120 14.02 4.59 -2.65
C GLU A 120 13.86 6.10 -2.37
N ILE A 121 13.48 6.48 -1.15
CA ILE A 121 13.41 7.90 -0.74
C ILE A 121 14.77 8.59 -0.85
N ASP A 122 15.85 7.92 -0.43
CA ASP A 122 17.20 8.49 -0.54
C ASP A 122 17.63 8.62 -2.01
N THR A 123 17.26 7.64 -2.85
CA THR A 123 17.50 7.70 -4.30
C THR A 123 16.77 8.88 -4.94
N LEU A 124 15.49 9.07 -4.61
CA LEU A 124 14.69 10.19 -5.11
C LEU A 124 15.18 11.54 -4.60
N ARG A 125 15.67 11.62 -3.35
CA ARG A 125 16.25 12.86 -2.80
C ARG A 125 17.54 13.25 -3.51
N ALA A 126 18.34 12.30 -3.94
CA ALA A 126 19.57 12.55 -4.70
C ALA A 126 19.32 13.07 -6.14
N LEU A 127 18.05 13.19 -6.54
CA LEU A 127 17.67 13.81 -7.81
C LEU A 127 17.64 15.35 -7.75
N ASP A 128 17.88 15.95 -6.59
CA ASP A 128 17.90 17.41 -6.36
C ASP A 128 18.87 18.18 -7.27
N LYS A 129 19.91 17.50 -7.77
CA LYS A 129 20.87 18.03 -8.75
C LYS A 129 20.36 18.11 -10.20
N TYR A 130 19.18 17.55 -10.50
CA TYR A 130 18.59 17.54 -11.84
C TYR A 130 17.40 18.51 -11.96
N ASP A 131 16.80 18.58 -13.15
CA ASP A 131 15.66 19.45 -13.44
C ASP A 131 14.42 19.07 -12.61
N SER A 132 14.25 19.80 -11.52
CA SER A 132 13.18 19.57 -10.53
C SER A 132 11.78 19.75 -11.13
N GLU A 133 11.59 20.60 -12.14
CA GLU A 133 10.29 20.80 -12.77
C GLU A 133 9.92 19.60 -13.65
N LYS A 134 10.89 19.06 -14.41
CA LYS A 134 10.67 17.82 -15.18
C LYS A 134 10.41 16.62 -14.27
N ILE A 135 11.16 16.48 -13.18
CA ILE A 135 10.95 15.40 -12.20
C ILE A 135 9.57 15.51 -11.57
N ARG A 136 9.16 16.71 -11.16
CA ARG A 136 7.80 16.94 -10.63
C ARG A 136 6.72 16.61 -11.67
N ALA A 137 6.96 16.92 -12.95
CA ALA A 137 6.03 16.56 -14.01
C ALA A 137 5.93 15.04 -14.22
N ALA A 138 7.05 14.31 -14.12
CA ALA A 138 7.06 12.85 -14.15
C ALA A 138 6.29 12.25 -12.96
N TYR A 139 6.54 12.77 -11.75
CA TYR A 139 5.83 12.33 -10.55
C TYR A 139 4.31 12.56 -10.64
N LYS A 140 3.85 13.67 -11.22
CA LYS A 140 2.42 13.91 -11.46
C LYS A 140 1.79 12.91 -12.44
N ARG A 141 2.54 12.44 -13.44
CA ARG A 141 2.05 11.40 -14.37
C ARG A 141 1.92 10.05 -13.64
N PHE A 142 2.92 9.72 -12.84
CA PHE A 142 2.88 8.58 -11.94
C PHE A 142 1.67 8.62 -10.99
N GLU A 143 1.44 9.73 -10.29
CA GLU A 143 0.26 9.89 -9.43
C GLU A 143 -1.06 9.70 -10.18
N LYS A 144 -1.14 10.18 -11.43
CA LYS A 144 -2.32 9.98 -12.27
C LYS A 144 -2.53 8.51 -12.64
N MET A 145 -1.47 7.74 -12.86
CA MET A 145 -1.55 6.30 -13.09
C MET A 145 -2.01 5.57 -11.82
N LEU A 146 -1.50 5.97 -10.64
CA LEU A 146 -1.95 5.42 -9.35
C LEU A 146 -3.45 5.60 -9.13
N MET A 147 -4.03 6.70 -9.62
CA MET A 147 -5.48 6.96 -9.53
C MET A 147 -6.33 6.07 -10.46
N ASN A 148 -5.73 5.45 -11.49
CA ASN A 148 -6.45 4.56 -12.41
C ASN A 148 -6.47 3.13 -11.87
N THR A 149 -7.30 2.89 -10.87
CA THR A 149 -7.29 1.64 -10.10
C THR A 149 -8.70 1.14 -9.76
N ASP A 150 -8.82 -0.05 -9.16
CA ASP A 150 -10.11 -0.53 -8.63
C ASP A 150 -10.52 0.29 -7.40
N ASN A 151 -11.34 1.30 -7.65
CA ASN A 151 -11.85 2.19 -6.63
C ASN A 151 -12.63 1.48 -5.52
N GLN A 152 -13.20 0.29 -5.74
CA GLN A 152 -13.93 -0.45 -4.70
C GLN A 152 -13.00 -1.17 -3.73
N ARG A 153 -11.76 -1.47 -4.13
CA ARG A 153 -10.79 -2.26 -3.35
C ARG A 153 -9.65 -1.40 -2.82
N ILE A 154 -9.09 -0.53 -3.67
CA ILE A 154 -7.88 0.21 -3.34
C ILE A 154 -8.20 1.56 -2.67
N ALA A 155 -9.23 2.29 -3.11
CA ALA A 155 -9.53 3.59 -2.48
C ALA A 155 -9.89 3.51 -0.98
N PRO A 156 -10.73 2.56 -0.50
CA PRO A 156 -11.00 2.42 0.93
C PRO A 156 -9.77 1.99 1.74
N LEU A 157 -8.87 1.21 1.13
CA LEU A 157 -7.61 0.82 1.75
C LEU A 157 -6.66 2.02 1.89
N VAL A 158 -6.42 2.76 0.81
CA VAL A 158 -5.51 3.92 0.81
C VAL A 158 -5.98 4.97 1.81
N PHE A 159 -7.28 5.28 1.84
CA PHE A 159 -7.83 6.22 2.83
C PHE A 159 -7.79 5.67 4.25
N GLY A 160 -8.07 4.38 4.43
CA GLY A 160 -8.05 3.75 5.73
C GLY A 160 -6.65 3.48 6.28
N THR A 161 -5.59 3.63 5.48
CA THR A 161 -4.20 3.53 5.92
C THR A 161 -3.51 4.88 6.05
N ALA A 162 -4.06 5.94 5.44
CA ALA A 162 -3.59 7.31 5.61
C ALA A 162 -4.08 7.94 6.93
N ASP A 163 -3.17 8.59 7.66
CA ASP A 163 -3.45 9.25 8.94
C ASP A 163 -3.37 10.76 8.78
N ARG A 164 -4.52 11.44 8.86
CA ARG A 164 -4.55 12.90 8.70
C ARG A 164 -3.91 13.66 9.86
N ALA A 165 -3.63 13.00 10.99
CA ALA A 165 -3.00 13.62 12.15
C ALA A 165 -1.47 13.40 12.17
N PHE A 166 -0.93 12.63 11.22
CA PHE A 166 0.50 12.37 11.10
C PHE A 166 1.29 13.70 10.98
N GLU A 167 2.37 13.82 11.74
CA GLU A 167 3.19 15.04 11.87
C GLU A 167 2.35 16.31 12.14
N GLY A 168 1.38 16.21 13.04
CA GLY A 168 0.52 17.34 13.41
C GLY A 168 -0.49 17.72 12.32
N GLY A 169 -0.71 16.85 11.33
CA GLY A 169 -1.63 17.06 10.23
C GLY A 169 -1.13 18.06 9.19
N MET A 170 0.20 18.23 9.08
CA MET A 170 0.80 19.09 8.05
C MET A 170 0.67 18.52 6.62
N HIS A 171 0.32 17.24 6.49
CA HIS A 171 0.25 16.53 5.21
C HIS A 171 -1.19 16.36 4.72
N ASP A 172 -1.45 16.72 3.47
CA ASP A 172 -2.70 16.39 2.79
C ASP A 172 -2.51 15.20 1.84
N PHE A 173 -2.68 13.98 2.36
CA PHE A 173 -2.56 12.75 1.56
C PHE A 173 -3.64 11.70 1.89
N PRO A 174 -4.32 11.12 0.89
CA PRO A 174 -4.31 11.55 -0.52
C PRO A 174 -4.95 12.94 -0.67
N SER A 175 -4.37 13.78 -1.53
CA SER A 175 -4.93 15.11 -1.81
C SER A 175 -6.07 14.96 -2.81
N VAL A 176 -7.30 15.04 -2.30
CA VAL A 176 -8.52 14.91 -3.10
C VAL A 176 -9.55 15.95 -2.70
N PRO A 177 -10.52 16.28 -3.56
CA PRO A 177 -11.65 17.12 -3.17
C PRO A 177 -12.40 16.58 -1.94
N GLY A 178 -12.86 17.47 -1.06
CA GLY A 178 -13.47 17.09 0.24
C GLY A 178 -14.73 16.22 0.16
N PHE A 179 -15.37 16.11 -1.01
CA PHE A 179 -16.51 15.20 -1.22
C PHE A 179 -16.09 13.75 -1.51
N VAL A 180 -14.83 13.51 -1.90
CA VAL A 180 -14.34 12.17 -2.29
C VAL A 180 -14.39 11.16 -1.14
N PRO A 181 -14.01 11.49 0.11
CA PRO A 181 -14.17 10.56 1.25
C PRO A 181 -15.61 10.06 1.43
N TYR A 182 -16.61 10.88 1.10
CA TYR A 182 -18.02 10.46 1.16
C TYR A 182 -18.34 9.42 0.09
N ILE A 183 -17.88 9.63 -1.14
CA ILE A 183 -18.04 8.65 -2.22
C ILE A 183 -17.35 7.34 -1.85
N ILE A 184 -16.12 7.41 -1.32
CA ILE A 184 -15.39 6.23 -0.87
C ILE A 184 -16.18 5.49 0.20
N ASN A 185 -16.62 6.17 1.25
CA ASN A 185 -17.30 5.54 2.38
C ASN A 185 -18.68 4.96 2.02
N TYR A 186 -19.49 5.70 1.26
CA TYR A 186 -20.89 5.33 1.02
C TYR A 186 -21.11 4.51 -0.26
N VAL A 187 -20.21 4.61 -1.24
CA VAL A 187 -20.34 3.93 -2.54
C VAL A 187 -19.29 2.84 -2.69
N PHE A 188 -18.01 3.20 -2.70
CA PHE A 188 -16.94 2.26 -3.04
C PHE A 188 -16.71 1.21 -1.96
N ALA A 189 -16.72 1.62 -0.69
CA ALA A 189 -16.48 0.75 0.44
C ALA A 189 -17.61 -0.28 0.66
N ARG A 190 -18.80 -0.08 0.08
CA ARG A 190 -20.01 -0.87 0.36
C ARG A 190 -19.83 -2.36 0.04
N LYS A 191 -19.22 -2.70 -1.10
CA LYS A 191 -19.10 -4.09 -1.58
C LYS A 191 -18.27 -4.95 -0.63
N TYR A 192 -17.20 -4.39 -0.06
CA TYR A 192 -16.27 -5.07 0.83
C TYR A 192 -16.27 -4.46 2.24
N HIS A 193 -17.42 -3.95 2.70
CA HIS A 193 -17.52 -3.16 3.95
C HIS A 193 -16.86 -3.84 5.16
N GLY A 194 -16.92 -5.17 5.22
CA GLY A 194 -16.31 -5.95 6.28
C GLY A 194 -14.78 -5.91 6.29
N ALA A 195 -14.13 -5.87 5.12
CA ALA A 195 -12.67 -5.77 5.02
C ALA A 195 -12.15 -4.45 5.59
N TRP A 196 -12.95 -3.39 5.50
CA TRP A 196 -12.56 -2.07 6.00
C TRP A 196 -12.61 -1.94 7.51
N ARG A 197 -12.94 -3.01 8.27
CA ARG A 197 -12.77 -3.04 9.72
C ARG A 197 -11.30 -3.21 10.16
N PHE A 198 -10.44 -3.68 9.25
CA PHE A 198 -9.03 -3.90 9.55
C PHE A 198 -8.18 -2.65 9.35
N ASN A 199 -8.68 -1.63 8.65
CA ASN A 199 -7.95 -0.35 8.49
C ASN A 199 -7.55 0.29 9.84
N PRO A 200 -6.34 0.88 9.94
CA PRO A 200 -5.93 1.66 11.12
C PRO A 200 -6.58 3.06 11.22
N CYS A 201 -7.24 3.51 10.15
CA CYS A 201 -7.98 4.77 10.11
C CYS A 201 -9.41 4.58 9.56
N THR A 202 -10.27 5.56 9.82
CA THR A 202 -11.59 5.67 9.17
C THR A 202 -11.44 6.17 7.72
N ALA A 203 -12.54 6.19 6.97
CA ALA A 203 -12.57 6.80 5.63
C ALA A 203 -12.24 8.30 5.61
N TRP A 204 -12.34 8.98 6.77
CA TRP A 204 -11.93 10.37 6.94
C TRP A 204 -10.47 10.52 7.38
N ARG A 205 -9.69 9.41 7.36
CA ARG A 205 -8.29 9.35 7.77
C ARG A 205 -8.06 9.60 9.28
N ASP A 206 -9.13 9.52 10.07
CA ASP A 206 -9.03 9.56 11.54
C ASP A 206 -8.51 8.24 12.07
N ARG A 207 -7.49 8.29 12.94
CA ARG A 207 -7.01 7.10 13.64
C ARG A 207 -8.15 6.41 14.38
N ARG A 208 -8.09 5.08 14.40
CA ARG A 208 -8.96 4.25 15.23
C ARG A 208 -8.19 3.05 15.74
N GLU A 209 -8.69 2.45 16.81
CA GLU A 209 -8.17 1.18 17.30
C GLU A 209 -8.38 0.07 16.27
N LEU A 210 -7.39 -0.82 16.17
CA LEU A 210 -7.52 -2.03 15.37
C LEU A 210 -8.58 -2.94 15.99
N ALA A 211 -9.36 -3.62 15.14
CA ALA A 211 -10.52 -4.39 15.61
C ALA A 211 -10.13 -5.62 16.43
N PHE A 212 -8.92 -6.15 16.20
CA PHE A 212 -8.42 -7.38 16.82
C PHE A 212 -6.98 -7.22 17.25
N VAL A 213 -6.76 -6.70 18.46
CA VAL A 213 -5.45 -6.65 19.12
C VAL A 213 -5.60 -7.33 20.48
N GLY A 214 -4.61 -8.17 20.85
CA GLY A 214 -4.63 -8.98 22.07
C GLY A 214 -4.62 -8.18 23.37
#